data_AF-A0A7Z9JMG7-F1
#
_entry.id   AF-A0A7Z9JMG7-F1
#
_cell.length_a   1.000
_cell.length_b   1.000
_cell.length_c   1.000
_cell.angle_alpha   90.00
_cell.angle_beta   90.00
_cell.angle_gamma   90.00
#
_symmetry.space_group_name_H-M   'P 1'
#
loop_
_entity.id
_entity.type
_entity.pdbx_description
1 polymer ?
#
loop_
_entity_poly.entity_id
_entity_poly.type
_entity_poly.pdbx_seq_one_letter_code
_entity_poly.pdbx_strand_id
1 'polypeptide(L)'
;MDDDDDGICDINGPSSYGSSISCSLSNTSKDECHFGDLSWTSSYSNDHDSDGCRDATEDDDTDNDGIDDSSDVCPDGDTGWTSDSTTDNDGDGCRDATEDDDDDEDGILDVSDDCSAGELDWTPSSSTDYDSDGCQDSSEDLDDDNDGICDVNGPSSYGSSISCSLSNTSADDCTATTGDLSWTSSGLTDYDSDGCKDDTEDDDDDNDTVLDSNDNCSKGMMGWISSSSTDVDADGCQDLTEDTDDDNDTVPDSSDNCPSVPNTNQDNYDSDSDGCKDSTEDDD
;
A
#
# COMPACT_ATOMS: atom_id res chain seq x y z
N MET A 1 -18.61 -0.15 48.54
CA MET A 1 -19.67 -0.01 49.56
C MET A 1 -20.43 1.20 49.07
N ASP A 2 -21.76 1.21 49.05
CA ASP A 2 -22.53 2.39 48.61
C ASP A 2 -22.50 3.44 49.73
N ASP A 3 -21.48 4.31 49.70
CA ASP A 3 -21.15 5.24 50.79
C ASP A 3 -21.92 6.58 50.66
N ASP A 4 -22.50 6.88 49.50
CA ASP A 4 -23.27 8.09 49.16
C ASP A 4 -24.76 7.81 48.81
N ASP A 5 -25.21 6.55 48.94
CA ASP A 5 -26.60 6.07 48.73
C ASP A 5 -27.09 6.25 47.26
N ASP A 6 -26.19 6.17 46.27
CA ASP A 6 -26.49 6.27 44.84
C ASP A 6 -26.98 4.94 44.21
N GLY A 7 -26.72 3.82 44.89
CA GLY A 7 -27.09 2.48 44.46
C GLY A 7 -25.98 1.65 43.78
N ILE A 8 -24.74 2.14 43.71
CA ILE A 8 -23.55 1.46 43.21
C ILE A 8 -22.63 1.02 44.35
N CYS A 9 -21.92 -0.11 44.18
CA CYS A 9 -21.10 -0.74 45.22
C CYS A 9 -19.82 -1.35 44.64
N ASP A 10 -18.70 -1.28 45.38
CA ASP A 10 -17.49 -2.06 45.03
C ASP A 10 -17.77 -3.56 44.83
N ILE A 11 -17.16 -4.15 43.78
CA ILE A 11 -17.22 -5.57 43.41
C ILE A 11 -16.83 -6.54 44.55
N ASN A 12 -16.09 -6.09 45.57
CA ASN A 12 -15.70 -6.89 46.75
C ASN A 12 -15.97 -6.21 48.11
N GLY A 13 -16.81 -5.17 48.12
CA GLY A 13 -17.20 -4.47 49.34
C GLY A 13 -18.16 -5.30 50.21
N PRO A 14 -18.17 -5.13 51.55
CA PRO A 14 -19.17 -5.76 52.40
C PRO A 14 -20.58 -5.32 52.00
N SER A 15 -21.48 -6.30 51.82
CA SER A 15 -22.85 -6.14 51.33
C SER A 15 -23.83 -5.44 52.29
N SER A 16 -23.36 -4.71 53.31
CA SER A 16 -24.25 -4.06 54.28
C SER A 16 -23.57 -2.99 55.13
N TYR A 17 -23.85 -1.72 54.87
CA TYR A 17 -24.09 -0.67 55.88
C TYR A 17 -24.72 0.57 55.20
N GLY A 18 -26.03 0.75 55.31
CA GLY A 18 -26.81 1.81 54.62
C GLY A 18 -28.30 1.48 54.59
N SER A 19 -29.17 2.38 54.13
CA SER A 19 -30.63 2.13 54.09
C SER A 19 -31.09 1.33 52.86
N SER A 20 -30.22 1.21 51.85
CA SER A 20 -30.33 0.36 50.68
C SER A 20 -29.98 -1.10 51.05
N ILE A 21 -30.97 -1.99 50.94
CA ILE A 21 -30.83 -3.44 51.23
C ILE A 21 -30.17 -4.20 50.05
N SER A 22 -29.90 -3.50 48.94
CA SER A 22 -29.35 -4.04 47.69
C SER A 22 -28.86 -2.89 46.79
N CYS A 23 -27.63 -2.99 46.27
CA CYS A 23 -26.99 -2.12 45.27
C CYS A 23 -26.53 -2.95 44.06
N SER A 24 -26.29 -2.29 42.92
CA SER A 24 -25.60 -2.87 41.76
C SER A 24 -24.08 -2.82 41.99
N LEU A 25 -23.33 -3.68 41.29
CA LEU A 25 -21.86 -3.60 41.36
C LEU A 25 -21.39 -2.54 40.37
N SER A 26 -20.40 -1.74 40.78
CA SER A 26 -19.67 -0.82 39.89
C SER A 26 -19.06 -1.60 38.72
N ASN A 27 -18.96 -0.94 37.58
CA ASN A 27 -18.27 -1.47 36.40
C ASN A 27 -16.75 -1.51 36.60
N THR A 28 -16.20 -0.65 37.46
CA THR A 28 -14.80 -0.71 37.85
C THR A 28 -14.59 -1.56 39.11
N SER A 29 -13.35 -1.60 39.62
CA SER A 29 -13.02 -2.38 40.82
C SER A 29 -13.68 -1.85 42.10
N LYS A 30 -14.17 -0.59 42.09
CA LYS A 30 -14.76 0.13 43.22
C LYS A 30 -15.76 1.17 42.71
N ASP A 31 -16.62 1.63 43.60
CA ASP A 31 -17.28 2.92 43.39
C ASP A 31 -16.20 4.03 43.35
N GLU A 32 -16.07 4.70 42.19
CA GLU A 32 -15.04 5.71 41.93
C GLU A 32 -15.34 7.04 42.66
N CYS A 33 -16.63 7.34 42.83
CA CYS A 33 -17.15 8.53 43.49
C CYS A 33 -17.78 8.25 44.85
N HIS A 34 -17.25 7.30 45.63
CA HIS A 34 -17.85 6.84 46.88
C HIS A 34 -18.10 7.89 48.01
N PHE A 35 -17.72 9.16 47.81
CA PHE A 35 -18.10 10.27 48.69
C PHE A 35 -18.81 11.40 47.95
N GLY A 36 -19.46 11.07 46.85
CA GLY A 36 -19.97 11.99 45.87
C GLY A 36 -21.29 12.66 46.27
N ASP A 37 -21.99 13.11 45.26
CA ASP A 37 -23.23 13.83 45.35
C ASP A 37 -24.30 12.95 45.99
N LEU A 38 -25.12 13.56 46.84
CA LEU A 38 -26.18 12.85 47.54
C LEU A 38 -27.53 13.04 46.85
N SER A 39 -28.44 12.10 47.09
CA SER A 39 -29.86 12.19 46.68
C SER A 39 -30.12 12.01 45.18
N TRP A 40 -29.32 11.17 44.54
CA TRP A 40 -29.59 10.66 43.19
C TRP A 40 -29.63 9.13 43.22
N THR A 41 -29.87 8.50 42.08
CA THR A 41 -29.79 7.05 41.93
C THR A 41 -29.17 6.76 40.59
N SER A 42 -28.16 5.91 40.56
CA SER A 42 -27.50 5.47 39.36
C SER A 42 -28.48 4.86 38.36
N SER A 43 -28.32 5.27 37.10
CA SER A 43 -28.92 4.66 35.94
C SER A 43 -28.12 5.06 34.72
N TYR A 44 -28.20 4.24 33.66
CA TYR A 44 -27.54 4.49 32.37
C TYR A 44 -27.75 5.90 31.75
N SER A 45 -28.66 6.74 32.28
CA SER A 45 -28.88 8.10 31.77
C SER A 45 -28.18 9.20 32.57
N ASN A 46 -27.46 8.86 33.64
CA ASN A 46 -26.85 9.79 34.58
C ASN A 46 -25.69 9.16 35.38
N ASP A 47 -25.16 8.07 34.86
CA ASP A 47 -24.07 7.19 35.33
C ASP A 47 -23.91 6.16 34.19
N HIS A 48 -23.30 6.62 33.10
CA HIS A 48 -23.30 5.95 31.79
C HIS A 48 -22.50 4.65 31.82
N ASP A 49 -21.29 4.70 32.38
CA ASP A 49 -20.40 3.56 32.57
C ASP A 49 -20.74 2.70 33.80
N SER A 50 -21.62 3.17 34.68
CA SER A 50 -22.01 2.51 35.93
C SER A 50 -20.88 2.35 36.95
N ASP A 51 -19.95 3.30 37.03
CA ASP A 51 -18.88 3.25 38.02
C ASP A 51 -19.24 3.83 39.39
N GLY A 52 -20.36 4.55 39.51
CA GLY A 52 -20.83 5.22 40.73
C GLY A 52 -20.56 6.73 40.75
N CYS A 53 -19.91 7.26 39.72
CA CYS A 53 -19.82 8.68 39.44
C CYS A 53 -21.05 9.16 38.67
N ARG A 54 -21.36 10.44 38.84
CA ARG A 54 -22.51 11.07 38.19
C ARG A 54 -22.02 11.95 37.07
N ASP A 55 -22.35 11.58 35.82
CA ASP A 55 -21.92 12.24 34.57
C ASP A 55 -21.91 13.77 34.69
N ALA A 56 -22.99 14.34 35.23
CA ALA A 56 -23.21 15.78 35.20
C ALA A 56 -22.35 16.60 36.19
N THR A 57 -21.68 15.98 37.16
CA THR A 57 -21.16 16.71 38.33
C THR A 57 -19.82 16.21 38.87
N GLU A 58 -19.51 14.93 38.74
CA GLU A 58 -18.36 14.32 39.44
C GLU A 58 -17.62 13.29 38.60
N ASP A 59 -18.15 12.96 37.44
CA ASP A 59 -17.49 12.16 36.45
C ASP A 59 -16.70 13.07 35.51
N ASP A 60 -15.43 12.73 35.27
CA ASP A 60 -14.56 13.44 34.33
C ASP A 60 -14.24 12.53 33.10
N ASP A 61 -14.73 11.28 33.07
CA ASP A 61 -14.52 10.23 32.05
C ASP A 61 -15.78 9.33 32.00
N THR A 62 -16.79 9.80 31.27
CA THR A 62 -18.18 9.33 31.38
C THR A 62 -18.39 7.90 30.86
N ASP A 63 -17.54 7.40 29.95
CA ASP A 63 -17.61 6.02 29.45
C ASP A 63 -16.47 5.09 29.94
N ASN A 64 -15.49 5.68 30.64
CA ASN A 64 -14.41 5.04 31.38
C ASN A 64 -13.46 4.23 30.49
N ASP A 65 -13.22 4.77 29.31
CA ASP A 65 -12.22 4.28 28.37
C ASP A 65 -10.79 4.76 28.73
N GLY A 66 -10.66 5.73 29.64
CA GLY A 66 -9.40 6.29 30.11
C GLY A 66 -8.99 7.64 29.48
N ILE A 67 -9.84 8.25 28.65
CA ILE A 67 -9.68 9.61 28.12
C ILE A 67 -10.67 10.55 28.82
N ASP A 68 -10.17 11.65 29.41
CA ASP A 68 -11.05 12.62 30.07
C ASP A 68 -12.05 13.22 29.05
N ASP A 69 -13.32 13.43 29.43
CA ASP A 69 -14.42 14.03 28.62
C ASP A 69 -14.04 15.33 27.88
N SER A 70 -13.03 16.04 28.39
CA SER A 70 -12.57 17.31 27.81
C SER A 70 -11.59 17.15 26.63
N SER A 71 -11.04 15.94 26.50
CA SER A 71 -10.12 15.49 25.47
C SER A 71 -10.73 14.43 24.57
N ASP A 72 -11.82 13.80 25.00
CA ASP A 72 -12.60 12.82 24.27
C ASP A 72 -13.57 13.46 23.25
N VAL A 73 -13.60 12.93 22.03
CA VAL A 73 -14.51 13.33 20.94
C VAL A 73 -15.89 12.66 21.05
N CYS A 74 -15.99 11.50 21.68
CA CYS A 74 -17.21 10.80 22.04
C CYS A 74 -17.33 10.46 23.55
N PRO A 75 -17.41 11.48 24.43
CA PRO A 75 -17.49 11.30 25.88
C PRO A 75 -18.60 10.39 26.42
N ASP A 76 -19.70 10.23 25.67
CA ASP A 76 -20.83 9.36 26.05
C ASP A 76 -20.79 8.03 25.24
N GLY A 77 -19.59 7.49 25.01
CA GLY A 77 -19.28 6.42 24.04
C GLY A 77 -19.58 4.99 24.50
N ASP A 78 -18.97 4.00 23.86
CA ASP A 78 -19.13 2.60 24.20
C ASP A 78 -18.39 2.32 25.51
N THR A 79 -19.04 1.69 26.49
CA THR A 79 -18.36 1.40 27.77
C THR A 79 -17.60 0.07 27.73
N GLY A 80 -16.58 -0.09 28.57
CA GLY A 80 -15.96 -1.41 28.86
C GLY A 80 -14.83 -1.83 27.92
N TRP A 81 -14.19 -0.85 27.30
CA TRP A 81 -12.90 -0.97 26.61
C TRP A 81 -11.91 0.02 27.26
N THR A 82 -10.75 0.23 26.65
CA THR A 82 -9.78 1.21 27.13
C THR A 82 -9.09 1.79 25.91
N SER A 83 -8.96 3.11 25.82
CA SER A 83 -8.19 3.77 24.79
C SER A 83 -6.71 3.35 24.86
N ASP A 84 -6.25 2.77 23.76
CA ASP A 84 -4.85 2.48 23.45
C ASP A 84 -4.67 2.39 21.93
N SER A 85 -3.43 2.40 21.47
CA SER A 85 -3.06 2.41 20.04
C SER A 85 -3.49 1.17 19.24
N THR A 86 -4.36 0.31 19.76
CA THR A 86 -4.95 -0.83 19.06
C THR A 86 -6.47 -0.81 19.02
N THR A 87 -7.10 0.13 19.72
CA THR A 87 -8.57 0.29 19.77
C THR A 87 -9.06 1.73 19.68
N ASP A 88 -8.13 2.69 19.69
CA ASP A 88 -8.27 4.13 19.48
C ASP A 88 -6.93 4.59 18.89
N ASN A 89 -6.82 4.52 17.55
CA ASN A 89 -5.56 4.65 16.85
C ASN A 89 -5.01 6.09 16.88
N ASP A 90 -5.87 7.10 16.73
CA ASP A 90 -5.50 8.52 16.78
C ASP A 90 -5.48 9.08 18.23
N GLY A 91 -6.12 8.40 19.17
CA GLY A 91 -6.14 8.77 20.59
C GLY A 91 -7.17 9.84 20.92
N ASP A 92 -8.24 9.96 20.15
CA ASP A 92 -9.28 10.98 20.35
C ASP A 92 -10.38 10.57 21.35
N GLY A 93 -10.32 9.36 21.90
CA GLY A 93 -11.32 8.80 22.83
C GLY A 93 -12.43 8.02 22.13
N CYS A 94 -12.42 7.93 20.81
CA CYS A 94 -13.36 7.14 20.04
C CYS A 94 -12.86 5.77 19.67
N ARG A 95 -13.77 4.81 19.84
CA ARG A 95 -13.46 3.43 19.59
C ARG A 95 -13.47 3.13 18.09
N ASP A 96 -12.30 2.83 17.52
CA ASP A 96 -12.10 2.50 16.09
C ASP A 96 -13.24 1.62 15.53
N ALA A 97 -13.54 0.54 16.26
CA ALA A 97 -14.42 -0.51 15.74
C ALA A 97 -15.92 -0.13 15.72
N THR A 98 -16.36 0.96 16.33
CA THR A 98 -17.78 1.22 16.60
C THR A 98 -18.23 2.68 16.58
N GLU A 99 -17.34 3.63 16.84
CA GLU A 99 -17.70 5.02 17.13
C GLU A 99 -16.90 6.03 16.35
N ASP A 100 -15.70 5.65 15.94
CA ASP A 100 -14.89 6.37 14.97
C ASP A 100 -15.24 5.93 13.54
N ASP A 101 -15.18 6.87 12.60
CA ASP A 101 -15.36 6.62 11.16
C ASP A 101 -14.06 7.03 10.37
N ASP A 102 -12.99 7.46 11.06
CA ASP A 102 -11.70 7.97 10.54
C ASP A 102 -10.57 7.69 11.57
N ASP A 103 -10.16 6.41 11.72
CA ASP A 103 -9.33 5.96 12.88
C ASP A 103 -7.91 6.60 12.94
N ASP A 104 -7.45 7.33 11.92
CA ASP A 104 -6.14 8.00 11.90
C ASP A 104 -6.18 9.52 11.68
N GLU A 105 -7.39 10.10 11.57
CA GLU A 105 -7.71 11.53 11.39
C GLU A 105 -6.88 12.18 10.25
N ASP A 106 -6.64 11.43 9.17
CA ASP A 106 -6.02 11.96 7.96
C ASP A 106 -7.05 12.72 7.08
N GLY A 107 -8.35 12.48 7.32
CA GLY A 107 -9.49 13.09 6.65
C GLY A 107 -10.17 12.23 5.58
N ILE A 108 -9.75 10.97 5.40
CA ILE A 108 -10.39 9.93 4.59
C ILE A 108 -11.09 8.95 5.53
N LEU A 109 -12.39 8.75 5.31
CA LEU A 109 -13.17 7.83 6.15
C LEU A 109 -12.73 6.38 5.92
N ASP A 110 -12.72 5.55 6.96
CA ASP A 110 -12.28 4.13 6.93
C ASP A 110 -12.90 3.31 5.79
N VAL A 111 -14.14 3.64 5.40
CA VAL A 111 -14.85 2.95 4.32
C VAL A 111 -14.27 3.21 2.93
N SER A 112 -13.39 4.20 2.81
CA SER A 112 -12.68 4.63 1.60
C SER A 112 -11.17 4.68 1.81
N ASP A 113 -10.68 4.19 2.95
CA ASP A 113 -9.28 4.17 3.35
C ASP A 113 -8.78 2.71 3.38
N ASP A 114 -7.81 2.39 2.54
CA ASP A 114 -7.18 1.06 2.51
C ASP A 114 -6.17 0.87 3.67
N CYS A 115 -5.80 1.96 4.34
CA CYS A 115 -4.96 2.06 5.52
C CYS A 115 -5.67 2.66 6.73
N SER A 116 -6.98 2.40 6.91
CA SER A 116 -7.85 3.05 7.92
C SER A 116 -7.29 3.30 9.33
N ALA A 117 -6.34 2.48 9.83
CA ALA A 117 -5.62 2.73 11.07
C ALA A 117 -4.13 3.01 10.78
N GLY A 118 -3.88 4.07 10.02
CA GLY A 118 -2.60 4.41 9.43
C GLY A 118 -1.73 5.33 10.30
N GLU A 119 -0.73 5.96 9.68
CA GLU A 119 0.15 6.91 10.32
C GLU A 119 -0.64 8.18 10.66
N LEU A 120 -0.41 8.72 11.85
CA LEU A 120 -1.05 9.97 12.28
C LEU A 120 -0.28 11.20 11.76
N ASP A 121 -0.89 12.38 11.91
CA ASP A 121 -0.27 13.70 11.66
C ASP A 121 0.13 13.98 10.19
N TRP A 122 -0.59 13.44 9.21
CA TRP A 122 -0.45 13.80 7.80
C TRP A 122 -1.79 14.17 7.16
N THR A 123 -1.78 14.51 5.87
CA THR A 123 -3.00 14.81 5.15
C THR A 123 -2.79 14.41 3.69
N PRO A 124 -3.71 13.64 3.10
CA PRO A 124 -3.57 13.11 1.76
C PRO A 124 -3.52 14.23 0.71
N SER A 125 -2.70 13.98 -0.32
CA SER A 125 -2.49 14.88 -1.44
C SER A 125 -1.97 14.07 -2.61
N SER A 126 -2.12 14.61 -3.83
CA SER A 126 -1.62 13.96 -5.06
C SER A 126 -0.08 13.82 -5.16
N SER A 127 0.65 13.91 -4.06
CA SER A 127 2.10 13.77 -3.96
C SER A 127 2.54 12.99 -2.71
N THR A 128 1.58 12.50 -1.92
CA THR A 128 1.78 11.78 -0.66
C THR A 128 0.75 10.67 -0.46
N ASP A 129 -0.07 10.43 -1.48
CA ASP A 129 -1.27 9.58 -1.57
C ASP A 129 -1.71 9.70 -3.04
N TYR A 130 -0.90 9.09 -3.92
CA TYR A 130 -0.95 9.38 -5.35
C TYR A 130 -2.23 8.87 -6.01
N ASP A 131 -2.70 7.71 -5.59
CA ASP A 131 -3.90 7.07 -6.09
C ASP A 131 -5.18 7.41 -5.31
N SER A 132 -5.03 8.04 -4.14
CA SER A 132 -6.11 8.45 -3.25
C SER A 132 -6.82 7.30 -2.52
N ASP A 133 -6.07 6.29 -2.10
CA ASP A 133 -6.56 5.18 -1.28
C ASP A 133 -6.44 5.39 0.24
N GLY A 134 -5.81 6.48 0.69
CA GLY A 134 -5.63 6.79 2.12
C GLY A 134 -4.38 6.18 2.74
N CYS A 135 -3.56 5.49 1.94
CA CYS A 135 -2.25 5.05 2.37
C CYS A 135 -1.18 6.08 2.04
N GLN A 136 -0.33 6.42 3.01
CA GLN A 136 0.78 7.35 2.74
C GLN A 136 1.87 6.70 1.88
N ASP A 137 2.09 7.23 0.67
CA ASP A 137 3.11 6.76 -0.30
C ASP A 137 4.49 6.45 0.34
N SER A 138 4.94 7.33 1.25
CA SER A 138 6.30 7.23 1.79
C SER A 138 6.50 6.18 2.89
N SER A 139 5.41 5.67 3.45
CA SER A 139 5.42 4.92 4.71
C SER A 139 4.54 3.69 4.67
N GLU A 140 3.33 3.76 4.15
CA GLU A 140 2.29 2.77 4.40
C GLU A 140 1.76 2.12 3.14
N ASP A 141 1.99 2.78 2.01
CA ASP A 141 1.71 2.22 0.72
C ASP A 141 2.92 1.50 0.13
N LEU A 142 2.64 0.45 -0.63
CA LEU A 142 3.60 -0.37 -1.35
C LEU A 142 3.49 -0.25 -2.86
N ASP A 143 2.42 0.40 -3.31
CA ASP A 143 1.92 0.41 -4.68
C ASP A 143 1.24 1.77 -4.91
N ASP A 144 2.05 2.84 -4.91
CA ASP A 144 1.59 4.25 -4.86
C ASP A 144 0.55 4.61 -5.96
N ASP A 145 0.50 3.90 -7.09
CA ASP A 145 -0.48 4.12 -8.17
C ASP A 145 -1.54 3.00 -8.34
N ASN A 146 -1.48 2.02 -7.45
CA ASN A 146 -2.37 0.88 -7.29
C ASN A 146 -2.54 0.04 -8.58
N ASP A 147 -1.45 -0.14 -9.31
CA ASP A 147 -1.40 -0.90 -10.54
C ASP A 147 -1.18 -2.41 -10.28
N GLY A 148 -0.78 -2.80 -9.08
CA GLY A 148 -0.51 -4.17 -8.67
C GLY A 148 0.97 -4.57 -8.70
N ILE A 149 1.88 -3.65 -8.99
CA ILE A 149 3.34 -3.79 -9.00
C ILE A 149 3.92 -2.93 -7.87
N CYS A 150 4.81 -3.51 -7.07
CA CYS A 150 5.32 -2.80 -5.90
C CYS A 150 6.38 -1.76 -6.27
N ASP A 151 6.32 -0.57 -5.66
CA ASP A 151 7.28 0.52 -5.85
C ASP A 151 8.72 0.06 -5.66
N VAL A 152 9.00 -0.65 -4.55
CA VAL A 152 10.33 -1.19 -4.24
C VAL A 152 10.29 -2.51 -3.48
N ASN A 153 11.19 -3.43 -3.83
CA ASN A 153 11.54 -4.62 -3.02
C ASN A 153 10.36 -5.57 -2.66
N GLY A 154 9.20 -5.42 -3.29
CA GLY A 154 8.07 -6.34 -3.17
C GLY A 154 7.27 -6.21 -1.87
N PRO A 155 6.30 -7.12 -1.65
CA PRO A 155 5.30 -7.04 -0.56
C PRO A 155 5.85 -7.38 0.84
N SER A 156 7.17 -7.28 1.02
CA SER A 156 7.85 -7.47 2.30
C SER A 156 8.45 -6.19 2.87
N SER A 157 8.33 -5.09 2.11
CA SER A 157 8.43 -3.73 2.62
C SER A 157 7.11 -3.36 3.28
N TYR A 158 7.06 -2.21 3.96
CA TYR A 158 6.02 -1.64 4.83
C TYR A 158 4.51 -1.87 4.52
N GLY A 159 3.63 -1.52 5.48
CA GLY A 159 2.21 -1.26 5.17
C GLY A 159 1.18 -2.35 5.49
N SER A 160 -0.06 -1.89 5.67
CA SER A 160 -1.31 -2.67 5.69
C SER A 160 -2.04 -2.65 4.34
N SER A 161 -1.57 -1.82 3.40
CA SER A 161 -2.11 -1.70 2.04
C SER A 161 -1.85 -2.95 1.19
N ILE A 162 -2.40 -2.93 -0.01
CA ILE A 162 -2.70 -4.08 -0.85
C ILE A 162 -1.47 -4.98 -1.14
N SER A 163 -1.72 -6.28 -1.36
CA SER A 163 -0.65 -7.21 -1.75
C SER A 163 -0.28 -7.00 -3.23
N CYS A 164 0.81 -6.28 -3.49
CA CYS A 164 1.38 -6.08 -4.81
C CYS A 164 2.36 -7.21 -5.25
N SER A 165 2.72 -7.22 -6.53
CA SER A 165 3.69 -8.15 -7.14
C SER A 165 5.05 -7.50 -7.35
N LEU A 166 6.11 -8.29 -7.36
CA LEU A 166 7.44 -7.77 -7.68
C LEU A 166 7.53 -7.38 -9.16
N SER A 167 8.00 -6.17 -9.43
CA SER A 167 8.47 -5.75 -10.76
C SER A 167 9.65 -6.61 -11.23
N ASN A 168 9.75 -6.81 -12.54
CA ASN A 168 10.90 -7.45 -13.19
C ASN A 168 12.16 -6.56 -13.24
N THR A 169 12.03 -5.24 -13.09
CA THR A 169 13.15 -4.27 -12.98
C THR A 169 13.57 -3.99 -11.54
N SER A 170 12.98 -4.70 -10.54
CA SER A 170 13.21 -4.63 -9.08
C SER A 170 12.56 -3.46 -8.33
N ALA A 171 11.94 -2.55 -9.05
CA ALA A 171 11.11 -1.45 -8.58
C ALA A 171 10.06 -1.19 -9.66
N ASP A 172 8.93 -0.60 -9.31
CA ASP A 172 8.04 -0.08 -10.33
C ASP A 172 8.77 1.04 -11.12
N ASP A 173 8.78 0.96 -12.45
CA ASP A 173 9.46 1.93 -13.32
C ASP A 173 8.61 3.19 -13.59
N CYS A 174 7.31 3.13 -13.33
CA CYS A 174 6.29 4.15 -13.55
C CYS A 174 5.52 4.54 -12.27
N THR A 175 6.20 4.68 -11.14
CA THR A 175 5.60 5.00 -9.81
C THR A 175 4.79 6.31 -9.72
N ALA A 176 4.21 6.58 -8.53
CA ALA A 176 3.72 7.79 -7.80
C ALA A 176 3.66 9.21 -8.42
N THR A 177 4.23 9.46 -9.60
CA THR A 177 4.16 10.73 -10.33
C THR A 177 3.97 10.56 -11.83
N THR A 178 4.12 9.35 -12.33
CA THR A 178 4.11 9.01 -13.76
C THR A 178 3.04 7.96 -14.10
N GLY A 179 2.71 7.09 -13.13
CA GLY A 179 1.76 5.99 -13.22
C GLY A 179 0.36 6.34 -13.70
N ASP A 180 -0.19 5.50 -14.56
CA ASP A 180 -1.52 5.68 -15.13
C ASP A 180 -2.60 5.17 -14.15
N LEU A 181 -3.13 6.07 -13.31
CA LEU A 181 -4.18 5.73 -12.32
C LEU A 181 -5.40 5.00 -12.90
N SER A 182 -6.03 4.14 -12.09
CA SER A 182 -7.20 3.31 -12.46
C SER A 182 -6.93 2.26 -13.53
N TRP A 183 -5.70 1.78 -13.59
CA TRP A 183 -5.28 0.63 -14.37
C TRP A 183 -4.65 -0.41 -13.43
N THR A 184 -4.49 -1.64 -13.92
CA THR A 184 -3.79 -2.70 -13.19
C THR A 184 -2.94 -3.47 -14.17
N SER A 185 -1.68 -3.71 -13.82
CA SER A 185 -0.72 -4.49 -14.58
C SER A 185 -1.27 -5.86 -14.97
N SER A 186 -0.98 -6.23 -16.22
CA SER A 186 -1.24 -7.56 -16.75
C SER A 186 -0.37 -7.80 -17.96
N GLY A 187 0.03 -9.05 -18.23
CA GLY A 187 0.82 -9.40 -19.42
C GLY A 187 0.15 -9.17 -20.78
N LEU A 188 -0.96 -8.43 -20.86
CA LEU A 188 -1.55 -7.89 -22.08
C LEU A 188 -1.36 -6.38 -22.25
N THR A 189 -1.05 -5.66 -21.18
CA THR A 189 -1.00 -4.19 -21.09
C THR A 189 0.24 -3.67 -20.37
N ASP A 190 1.06 -4.57 -19.86
CA ASP A 190 2.37 -4.39 -19.24
C ASP A 190 3.12 -5.69 -19.56
N TYR A 191 3.81 -5.70 -20.71
CA TYR A 191 4.32 -6.93 -21.32
C TYR A 191 5.46 -7.54 -20.51
N ASP A 192 6.32 -6.71 -19.94
CA ASP A 192 7.47 -7.13 -19.15
C ASP A 192 7.29 -7.03 -17.63
N SER A 193 6.12 -6.59 -17.16
CA SER A 193 5.78 -6.54 -15.73
C SER A 193 6.72 -5.64 -14.93
N ASP A 194 7.03 -4.46 -15.44
CA ASP A 194 7.82 -3.44 -14.76
C ASP A 194 6.99 -2.35 -14.06
N GLY A 195 5.65 -2.38 -14.22
CA GLY A 195 4.72 -1.39 -13.66
C GLY A 195 4.36 -0.27 -14.63
N CYS A 196 4.94 -0.26 -15.83
CA CYS A 196 4.60 0.69 -16.86
C CYS A 196 3.57 0.11 -17.83
N LYS A 197 2.50 0.86 -18.10
CA LYS A 197 1.54 0.49 -19.13
C LYS A 197 2.06 0.76 -20.54
N ASP A 198 2.18 -0.33 -21.30
CA ASP A 198 2.58 -0.41 -22.71
C ASP A 198 2.10 0.76 -23.61
N ASP A 199 0.81 1.11 -23.53
CA ASP A 199 0.18 2.03 -24.48
C ASP A 199 0.43 3.52 -24.17
N THR A 200 0.89 3.86 -22.96
CA THR A 200 0.77 5.24 -22.43
C THR A 200 1.99 5.77 -21.71
N GLU A 201 2.75 4.93 -21.02
CA GLU A 201 3.85 5.35 -20.15
C GLU A 201 5.13 4.52 -20.31
N ASP A 202 5.00 3.32 -20.88
CA ASP A 202 6.12 2.53 -21.33
C ASP A 202 6.56 2.94 -22.74
N ASP A 203 7.87 3.06 -22.95
CA ASP A 203 8.49 3.35 -24.25
C ASP A 203 9.39 2.18 -24.71
N ASP A 204 9.50 1.09 -23.94
CA ASP A 204 10.37 -0.09 -24.14
C ASP A 204 9.68 -1.35 -23.54
N ASP A 205 8.61 -1.81 -24.20
CA ASP A 205 7.63 -2.77 -23.67
C ASP A 205 8.24 -4.15 -23.28
N ASP A 206 9.46 -4.50 -23.73
CA ASP A 206 10.14 -5.75 -23.36
C ASP A 206 11.48 -5.58 -22.60
N ASN A 207 11.81 -4.34 -22.26
CA ASN A 207 12.96 -3.89 -21.48
C ASN A 207 14.32 -4.39 -22.01
N ASP A 208 14.46 -4.44 -23.33
CA ASP A 208 15.71 -4.85 -24.00
C ASP A 208 16.69 -3.66 -24.24
N THR A 209 16.29 -2.44 -23.88
CA THR A 209 16.98 -1.14 -24.04
C THR A 209 16.81 -0.44 -25.39
N VAL A 210 16.02 -0.99 -26.32
CA VAL A 210 15.66 -0.40 -27.61
C VAL A 210 14.22 0.08 -27.55
N LEU A 211 14.03 1.40 -27.57
CA LEU A 211 12.68 1.97 -27.53
C LEU A 211 11.79 1.43 -28.65
N ASP A 212 10.53 1.16 -28.33
CA ASP A 212 9.43 0.74 -29.21
C ASP A 212 9.42 1.40 -30.60
N SER A 213 9.69 2.71 -30.62
CA SER A 213 9.71 3.49 -31.86
C SER A 213 10.81 3.11 -32.86
N ASN A 214 11.85 2.43 -32.39
CA ASN A 214 12.99 1.93 -33.17
C ASN A 214 13.10 0.40 -33.11
N ASP A 215 12.17 -0.27 -32.44
CA ASP A 215 12.17 -1.72 -32.26
C ASP A 215 11.21 -2.40 -33.26
N ASN A 216 11.75 -3.32 -34.06
CA ASN A 216 10.98 -4.15 -34.98
C ASN A 216 10.26 -5.32 -34.28
N CYS A 217 10.68 -5.63 -33.06
CA CYS A 217 10.22 -6.66 -32.15
C CYS A 217 9.78 -6.10 -30.80
N SER A 218 9.10 -4.95 -30.74
CA SER A 218 8.68 -4.24 -29.51
C SER A 218 7.94 -5.04 -28.42
N LYS A 219 7.57 -6.30 -28.64
CA LYS A 219 7.12 -7.26 -27.60
C LYS A 219 7.85 -8.57 -27.81
N GLY A 220 9.16 -8.49 -27.74
CA GLY A 220 10.10 -9.51 -28.13
C GLY A 220 10.43 -10.44 -26.98
N MET A 221 11.62 -11.02 -27.01
CA MET A 221 12.08 -11.83 -25.90
C MET A 221 12.46 -10.95 -24.72
N MET A 222 11.94 -11.23 -23.52
CA MET A 222 12.40 -10.53 -22.31
C MET A 222 13.73 -11.09 -21.75
N GLY A 223 14.44 -10.27 -20.97
CA GLY A 223 15.54 -10.71 -20.12
C GLY A 223 16.91 -10.79 -20.81
N TRP A 224 17.07 -10.05 -21.91
CA TRP A 224 18.35 -9.74 -22.54
C TRP A 224 18.47 -8.23 -22.71
N ILE A 225 19.62 -7.76 -23.22
CA ILE A 225 19.80 -6.35 -23.57
C ILE A 225 20.41 -6.28 -24.96
N SER A 226 19.94 -5.32 -25.76
CA SER A 226 20.50 -5.04 -27.08
C SER A 226 21.98 -4.65 -26.98
N SER A 227 22.76 -5.23 -27.88
CA SER A 227 24.19 -5.00 -27.99
C SER A 227 24.66 -5.40 -29.38
N SER A 228 25.78 -4.84 -29.84
CA SER A 228 26.38 -5.18 -31.14
C SER A 228 26.86 -6.64 -31.30
N SER A 229 26.55 -7.52 -30.34
CA SER A 229 26.84 -8.96 -30.35
C SER A 229 25.61 -9.85 -30.21
N THR A 230 24.44 -9.25 -29.97
CA THR A 230 23.14 -9.93 -29.76
C THR A 230 22.01 -9.32 -30.58
N ASP A 231 22.24 -8.14 -31.15
CA ASP A 231 21.40 -7.36 -32.04
C ASP A 231 22.37 -6.57 -32.94
N VAL A 232 22.68 -7.13 -34.12
CA VAL A 232 23.78 -6.65 -34.98
C VAL A 232 23.41 -5.35 -35.70
N ASP A 233 22.16 -5.19 -36.10
CA ASP A 233 21.67 -4.01 -36.83
C ASP A 233 21.02 -2.95 -35.92
N ALA A 234 20.85 -3.27 -34.63
CA ALA A 234 20.28 -2.43 -33.58
C ALA A 234 18.78 -2.15 -33.80
N ASP A 235 18.03 -3.16 -34.23
CA ASP A 235 16.59 -3.06 -34.49
C ASP A 235 15.69 -3.59 -33.37
N GLY A 236 16.26 -4.01 -32.23
CA GLY A 236 15.52 -4.52 -31.06
C GLY A 236 15.04 -5.98 -31.21
N CYS A 237 15.32 -6.65 -32.32
CA CYS A 237 15.10 -8.08 -32.45
C CYS A 237 16.36 -8.86 -32.03
N GLN A 238 16.25 -9.82 -31.11
CA GLN A 238 17.39 -10.69 -30.78
C GLN A 238 17.77 -11.59 -31.98
N ASP A 239 19.01 -11.44 -32.47
CA ASP A 239 19.65 -12.24 -33.55
C ASP A 239 19.37 -13.75 -33.41
N LEU A 240 19.46 -14.27 -32.18
CA LEU A 240 19.43 -15.72 -31.93
C LEU A 240 18.05 -16.35 -32.12
N THR A 241 16.97 -15.60 -31.94
CA THR A 241 15.65 -16.18 -31.67
C THR A 241 14.47 -15.55 -32.38
N GLU A 242 14.51 -14.26 -32.67
CA GLU A 242 13.35 -13.52 -33.20
C GLU A 242 13.67 -12.67 -34.43
N ASP A 243 14.93 -12.28 -34.61
CA ASP A 243 15.39 -11.76 -35.89
C ASP A 243 15.54 -12.90 -36.92
N THR A 244 15.29 -12.56 -38.18
CA THR A 244 15.48 -13.46 -39.32
C THR A 244 16.40 -12.88 -40.40
N ASP A 245 16.95 -11.68 -40.17
CA ASP A 245 17.84 -10.92 -41.05
C ASP A 245 18.77 -10.04 -40.16
N ASP A 246 19.70 -10.68 -39.43
CA ASP A 246 20.49 -10.06 -38.32
C ASP A 246 21.25 -8.78 -38.75
N ASP A 247 21.51 -8.58 -40.05
CA ASP A 247 22.23 -7.43 -40.58
C ASP A 247 21.39 -6.49 -41.47
N ASN A 248 20.11 -6.83 -41.64
CA ASN A 248 19.08 -6.06 -42.34
C ASN A 248 19.47 -5.65 -43.77
N ASP A 249 20.19 -6.55 -44.45
CA ASP A 249 20.61 -6.35 -45.83
C ASP A 249 19.56 -6.76 -46.87
N THR A 250 18.40 -7.24 -46.40
CA THR A 250 17.25 -7.81 -47.13
C THR A 250 17.35 -9.29 -47.51
N VAL A 251 18.40 -9.99 -47.10
CA VAL A 251 18.58 -11.43 -47.30
C VAL A 251 18.49 -12.16 -45.96
N PRO A 252 17.46 -12.99 -45.75
CA PRO A 252 17.30 -13.68 -44.47
C PRO A 252 18.45 -14.64 -44.14
N ASP A 253 18.82 -14.80 -42.86
CA ASP A 253 20.01 -15.56 -42.41
C ASP A 253 20.08 -16.97 -42.99
N SER A 254 18.91 -17.61 -43.13
CA SER A 254 18.79 -18.96 -43.69
C SER A 254 19.30 -19.09 -45.14
N SER A 255 19.41 -17.96 -45.84
CA SER A 255 19.87 -17.83 -47.22
C SER A 255 21.05 -16.88 -47.34
N ASP A 256 21.54 -16.31 -46.24
CA ASP A 256 22.66 -15.39 -46.20
C ASP A 256 24.00 -16.14 -46.08
N ASN A 257 24.99 -15.76 -46.90
CA ASN A 257 26.35 -16.24 -46.74
C ASN A 257 27.12 -15.54 -45.61
N CYS A 258 26.65 -14.39 -45.14
CA CYS A 258 27.17 -13.60 -44.03
C CYS A 258 26.04 -12.98 -43.20
N PRO A 259 25.34 -13.76 -42.37
CA PRO A 259 24.18 -13.29 -41.63
C PRO A 259 24.38 -12.01 -40.79
N SER A 260 25.60 -11.71 -40.36
CA SER A 260 25.92 -10.55 -39.51
C SER A 260 26.71 -9.43 -40.20
N VAL A 261 26.82 -9.44 -41.53
CA VAL A 261 27.60 -8.44 -42.28
C VAL A 261 26.87 -8.04 -43.57
N PRO A 262 26.32 -6.81 -43.64
CA PRO A 262 25.39 -6.44 -44.70
C PRO A 262 26.01 -6.58 -46.10
N ASN A 263 25.42 -7.40 -46.95
CA ASN A 263 25.96 -7.77 -48.24
C ASN A 263 24.97 -7.96 -49.42
N THR A 264 23.65 -7.81 -49.30
CA THR A 264 22.51 -7.89 -50.26
C THR A 264 22.65 -8.68 -51.58
N ASN A 265 23.74 -8.48 -52.33
CA ASN A 265 24.09 -9.24 -53.54
C ASN A 265 24.72 -10.61 -53.26
N GLN A 266 25.02 -10.95 -52.00
CA GLN A 266 25.62 -12.25 -51.62
C GLN A 266 26.97 -12.47 -52.33
N ASP A 267 27.74 -11.39 -52.45
CA ASP A 267 29.03 -11.37 -53.12
C ASP A 267 30.10 -11.98 -52.19
N ASN A 268 30.68 -13.12 -52.58
CA ASN A 268 31.87 -13.69 -51.93
C ASN A 268 33.13 -12.91 -52.37
N TYR A 269 33.66 -12.05 -51.49
CA TYR A 269 34.72 -11.09 -51.84
C TYR A 269 36.16 -11.60 -51.65
N ASP A 270 36.40 -12.68 -50.90
CA ASP A 270 37.72 -13.21 -50.59
C ASP A 270 37.99 -14.64 -51.16
N SER A 271 37.00 -15.21 -51.87
CA SER A 271 37.08 -16.52 -52.52
C SER A 271 37.36 -17.68 -51.57
N ASP A 272 37.08 -17.51 -50.29
CA ASP A 272 37.11 -18.55 -49.30
C ASP A 272 35.73 -19.25 -49.20
N SER A 273 35.57 -20.21 -48.29
CA SER A 273 34.35 -21.02 -48.20
C SER A 273 33.29 -20.48 -47.23
N ASP A 274 33.57 -19.40 -46.50
CA ASP A 274 32.61 -18.73 -45.62
C ASP A 274 32.04 -17.44 -46.24
N GLY A 275 32.77 -16.82 -47.17
CA GLY A 275 32.23 -15.82 -48.09
C GLY A 275 31.99 -14.43 -47.51
N CYS A 276 32.56 -14.11 -46.34
CA CYS A 276 32.41 -12.82 -45.69
C CYS A 276 33.67 -11.98 -45.74
N LYS A 277 33.51 -10.65 -45.74
CA LYS A 277 34.65 -9.75 -45.66
C LYS A 277 35.14 -9.63 -44.21
N ASP A 278 35.92 -10.60 -43.78
CA ASP A 278 36.73 -10.55 -42.56
C ASP A 278 37.83 -9.46 -42.71
N SER A 279 38.13 -8.74 -41.62
CA SER A 279 39.14 -7.66 -41.57
C SER A 279 40.46 -8.08 -40.94
N THR A 280 40.64 -9.36 -40.68
CA THR A 280 41.70 -10.00 -39.91
C THR A 280 42.56 -11.01 -40.67
N GLU A 281 42.22 -11.41 -41.89
CA GLU A 281 43.09 -12.28 -42.69
C GLU A 281 43.91 -11.43 -43.69
N ASP A 282 45.20 -11.37 -43.41
CA ASP A 282 46.23 -10.59 -44.08
C ASP A 282 46.26 -10.79 -45.62
N ASP A 283 46.58 -9.68 -46.30
CA ASP A 283 47.05 -9.65 -47.69
C ASP A 283 48.18 -10.68 -47.92
N ASP A 284 47.88 -11.83 -48.54
CA ASP A 284 48.87 -12.78 -49.08
C ASP A 284 49.20 -12.51 -50.57
#